data_AF-A0A9D6ZSJ9-F1
#
_entry.id   AF-A0A9D6ZSJ9-F1
#
_cell.length_a   1.000
_cell.length_b   1.000
_cell.length_c   1.000
_cell.angle_alpha   90.00
_cell.angle_beta   90.00
_cell.angle_gamma   90.00
#
_symmetry.space_group_name_H-M   'P 1'
#
loop_
_entity.id
_entity.type
_entity.pdbx_description
1 polymer ?
#
loop_
_entity_poly.entity_id
_entity_poly.type
_entity_poly.pdbx_seq_one_letter_code
_entity_poly.pdbx_strand_id
1 'polypeptide(L)'
;MSTSNKRLLVVVTGGIAAYKAPEIVRRARSRGAEVRVVMTPAACEFITPLTLQAVSGNPVHTELFDAAAEAAMGHIELARWADEVLVAPASADFLARLAHGLAGDLASTLCLATAAPLTVAPAMNRLMWDNAATRANVALLAARGVRMIGPEAGEQACGEVGPGRMSEPEAIVGALFDALPAGGLVGLRVLITAGPTQEPIDPVRFITNRSSGKMGYAVATAAAAAGARVTLVSGPTALAAPAGVDVRRVTTAAEMYEAVMAEVAAHDIFIASAAVADYRPEAPATQKMKKAGAALTLTLAPTQDILRAVAAREVPPFTVGFAAETEHVLENARSKLTGKSLDMIAANEVGAGMGFDSDENELHVIWQDGDTLLGRASKNSIARRLVELIAARYRAVRG
;
A
#
# COMPACT_ATOMS: atom_id res chain seq x y z
N MET A 1 10.32 -0.53 -0.92
CA MET A 1 10.41 0.50 0.15
C MET A 1 11.87 0.91 0.26
N SER A 2 12.21 2.16 0.54
CA SER A 2 13.40 2.33 1.40
C SER A 2 12.93 1.84 2.76
N THR A 3 13.35 0.65 3.16
CA THR A 3 12.95 -0.01 4.42
C THR A 3 13.61 0.63 5.66
N SER A 4 14.32 1.74 5.49
CA SER A 4 14.94 2.47 6.59
C SER A 4 13.87 3.06 7.51
N ASN A 5 13.95 2.73 8.80
CA ASN A 5 13.20 3.26 9.95
C ASN A 5 11.83 2.61 10.28
N LYS A 6 11.59 1.34 9.92
CA LYS A 6 10.40 0.59 10.40
C LYS A 6 10.59 0.14 11.87
N ARG A 7 9.60 0.37 12.74
CA ARG A 7 9.59 -0.12 14.13
C ARG A 7 9.00 -1.52 14.20
N LEU A 8 9.85 -2.52 14.40
CA LEU A 8 9.46 -3.93 14.46
C LEU A 8 9.49 -4.42 15.91
N LEU A 9 8.35 -4.91 16.40
CA LEU A 9 8.29 -5.62 17.68
C LEU A 9 8.39 -7.13 17.44
N VAL A 10 9.42 -7.77 17.98
CA VAL A 10 9.64 -9.22 17.87
C VAL A 10 9.24 -9.89 19.17
N VAL A 11 8.21 -10.72 19.10
CA VAL A 11 7.75 -11.58 20.20
C VAL A 11 8.34 -12.99 20.01
N VAL A 12 9.10 -13.46 21.00
CA VAL A 12 9.72 -14.78 20.99
C VAL A 12 8.98 -15.70 21.97
N THR A 13 8.48 -16.84 21.45
CA THR A 13 7.74 -17.83 22.24
C THR A 13 8.58 -19.09 22.50
N GLY A 14 8.13 -19.94 23.41
CA GLY A 14 8.84 -21.17 23.80
C GLY A 14 8.87 -22.23 22.68
N GLY A 15 10.08 -22.60 22.26
CA GLY A 15 10.33 -23.70 21.34
C GLY A 15 11.77 -23.72 20.84
N ILE A 16 12.23 -24.88 20.36
CA ILE A 16 13.63 -25.05 19.93
C ILE A 16 14.05 -24.00 18.90
N ALA A 17 13.16 -23.56 18.01
CA ALA A 17 13.46 -22.55 17.00
C ALA A 17 13.76 -21.14 17.55
N ALA A 18 13.64 -20.90 18.86
CA ALA A 18 13.98 -19.62 19.49
C ALA A 18 15.44 -19.21 19.24
N TYR A 19 16.38 -20.16 19.06
CA TYR A 19 17.78 -19.85 18.70
C TYR A 19 17.92 -19.09 17.37
N LYS A 20 16.89 -19.10 16.51
CA LYS A 20 16.86 -18.36 15.24
C LYS A 20 16.48 -16.88 15.43
N ALA A 21 15.91 -16.50 16.57
CA ALA A 21 15.44 -15.13 16.82
C ALA A 21 16.56 -14.07 16.79
N PRO A 22 17.77 -14.29 17.34
CA PRO A 22 18.85 -13.31 17.25
C PRO A 22 19.23 -12.96 15.81
N GLU A 23 19.14 -13.93 14.90
CA GLU A 23 19.44 -13.72 13.48
C GLU A 23 18.35 -12.91 12.76
N ILE A 24 17.09 -13.15 13.10
CA ILE A 24 15.96 -12.33 12.61
C ILE A 24 16.16 -10.87 13.03
N VAL A 25 16.46 -10.63 14.30
CA VAL A 25 16.70 -9.28 14.84
C VAL A 25 17.87 -8.61 14.14
N ARG A 26 19.00 -9.32 14.00
CA ARG A 26 20.19 -8.81 13.31
C ARG A 26 19.88 -8.38 11.87
N ARG A 27 19.22 -9.25 11.11
CA ARG A 27 18.87 -9.00 9.70
C ARG A 27 17.85 -7.87 9.54
N ALA A 28 16.83 -7.81 10.40
CA ALA A 28 15.86 -6.71 10.40
C ALA A 28 16.57 -5.36 10.65
N ARG A 29 17.49 -5.29 11.61
CA ARG A 29 18.32 -4.09 11.86
C ARG A 29 19.23 -3.74 10.69
N SER A 30 19.85 -4.73 10.05
CA SER A 30 20.64 -4.51 8.82
C SER A 30 19.82 -3.91 7.68
N ARG A 31 18.50 -4.12 7.67
CA ARG A 31 17.56 -3.49 6.72
C ARG A 31 17.02 -2.13 7.19
N GLY A 32 17.55 -1.61 8.29
CA GLY A 32 17.24 -0.28 8.85
C GLY A 32 16.06 -0.26 9.83
N ALA A 33 15.60 -1.40 10.32
CA ALA A 33 14.53 -1.44 11.32
C ALA A 33 15.03 -1.05 12.72
N GLU A 34 14.19 -0.33 13.47
CA GLU A 34 14.32 -0.24 14.92
C GLU A 34 13.60 -1.46 15.52
N VAL A 35 14.29 -2.28 16.32
CA VAL A 35 13.75 -3.54 16.82
C VAL A 35 13.66 -3.53 18.34
N ARG A 36 12.47 -3.80 18.87
CA ARG A 36 12.26 -4.12 20.30
C ARG A 36 11.80 -5.56 20.42
N VAL A 37 12.12 -6.16 21.57
CA VAL A 37 11.93 -7.60 21.77
C VAL A 37 11.13 -7.85 23.04
N VAL A 38 10.17 -8.76 22.92
CA VAL A 38 9.41 -9.32 24.04
C VAL A 38 9.62 -10.82 24.05
N MET A 39 9.91 -11.41 25.22
CA MET A 39 10.06 -12.85 25.37
C MET A 39 9.04 -13.39 26.35
N THR A 40 8.41 -14.51 25.99
CA THR A 40 7.62 -15.29 26.97
C THR A 40 8.54 -15.97 27.98
N PRO A 41 8.06 -16.32 29.19
CA PRO A 41 8.84 -17.12 30.14
C PRO A 41 9.39 -18.41 29.52
N ALA A 42 8.57 -19.10 28.71
CA ALA A 42 8.99 -20.31 28.01
C ALA A 42 10.09 -20.08 26.97
N ALA A 43 10.20 -18.89 26.37
CA ALA A 43 11.30 -18.56 25.46
C ALA A 43 12.63 -18.37 26.19
N CYS A 44 12.57 -17.83 27.42
CA CYS A 44 13.75 -17.61 28.26
C CYS A 44 14.45 -18.92 28.66
N GLU A 45 13.74 -20.05 28.64
CA GLU A 45 14.32 -21.39 28.85
C GLU A 45 15.17 -21.88 27.66
N PHE A 46 14.97 -21.33 26.45
CA PHE A 46 15.72 -21.72 25.26
C PHE A 46 16.87 -20.76 24.92
N ILE A 47 16.65 -19.46 25.09
CA ILE A 47 17.66 -18.41 24.86
C ILE A 47 17.51 -17.33 25.93
N THR A 48 18.58 -16.57 26.19
CA THR A 48 18.55 -15.55 27.24
C THR A 48 18.14 -14.16 26.71
N PRO A 49 17.46 -13.32 27.51
CA PRO A 49 17.20 -11.92 27.17
C PRO A 49 18.47 -11.15 26.81
N LEU A 50 19.60 -11.46 27.46
CA LEU A 50 20.89 -10.82 27.20
C LEU A 50 21.33 -10.95 25.73
N THR A 51 21.12 -12.11 25.11
CA THR A 51 21.45 -12.33 23.69
C THR A 51 20.65 -11.40 22.79
N LEU A 52 19.34 -11.27 23.03
CA LEU A 52 18.48 -10.41 22.22
C LEU A 52 18.68 -8.91 22.50
N GLN A 53 19.04 -8.55 23.72
CA GLN A 53 19.45 -7.18 24.06
C GLN A 53 20.69 -6.77 23.26
N ALA A 54 21.71 -7.64 23.20
CA ALA A 54 22.94 -7.37 22.46
C ALA A 54 22.71 -7.17 20.96
N VAL A 55 21.86 -8.00 20.33
CA VAL A 55 21.59 -7.87 18.89
C VAL A 55 20.56 -6.81 18.54
N SER A 56 19.62 -6.49 19.44
CA SER A 56 18.61 -5.44 19.21
C SER A 56 19.13 -4.04 19.51
N GLY A 57 20.03 -3.91 20.49
CA GLY A 57 20.46 -2.62 21.05
C GLY A 57 19.43 -1.97 21.98
N ASN A 58 18.34 -2.68 22.33
CA ASN A 58 17.25 -2.20 23.17
C ASN A 58 17.02 -3.16 24.35
N PRO A 59 16.41 -2.70 25.46
CA PRO A 59 15.95 -3.58 26.53
C PRO A 59 14.99 -4.66 26.00
N VAL A 60 15.08 -5.85 26.60
CA VAL A 60 14.17 -6.96 26.31
C VAL A 60 13.13 -7.03 27.41
N HIS A 61 11.86 -7.08 27.04
CA HIS A 61 10.75 -7.11 27.98
C HIS A 61 10.26 -8.55 28.19
N THR A 62 10.07 -8.95 29.44
CA THR A 62 9.71 -10.35 29.79
C THR A 62 8.49 -10.45 30.69
N GLU A 63 8.15 -9.40 31.44
CA GLU A 63 7.08 -9.42 32.44
C GLU A 63 5.97 -8.44 32.09
N LEU A 64 4.72 -8.85 32.35
CA LEU A 64 3.54 -7.99 32.15
C LEU A 64 3.50 -6.85 33.17
N PHE A 65 3.93 -7.13 34.40
CA PHE A 65 3.91 -6.19 35.51
C PHE A 65 5.33 -5.90 35.98
N ASP A 66 6.02 -5.02 35.26
CA ASP A 66 7.27 -4.43 35.73
C ASP A 66 6.95 -3.13 36.47
N ALA A 67 7.23 -3.07 37.77
CA ALA A 67 6.96 -1.90 38.60
C ALA A 67 7.63 -0.61 38.07
N ALA A 68 8.73 -0.72 37.34
CA ALA A 68 9.40 0.43 36.71
C ALA A 68 8.72 0.86 35.39
N ALA A 69 8.09 -0.07 34.66
CA ALA A 69 7.43 0.18 33.36
C ALA A 69 5.92 0.48 33.48
N GLU A 70 5.26 -0.02 34.52
CA GLU A 70 3.82 0.16 34.75
C GLU A 70 3.47 1.60 35.19
N ALA A 71 4.44 2.37 35.69
CA ALA A 71 4.28 3.81 35.92
C ALA A 71 3.93 4.59 34.62
N ALA A 72 4.16 4.00 33.44
CA ALA A 72 3.87 4.57 32.13
C ALA A 72 2.91 3.71 31.27
N MET A 73 2.21 2.71 31.84
CA MET A 73 1.41 1.74 31.05
C MET A 73 2.24 1.04 29.95
N GLY A 74 3.42 0.51 30.30
CA GLY A 74 4.43 0.04 29.34
C GLY A 74 3.95 -0.94 28.28
N HIS A 75 2.97 -1.81 28.58
CA HIS A 75 2.40 -2.72 27.58
C HIS A 75 1.61 -1.96 26.49
N ILE A 76 0.85 -0.91 26.82
CA ILE A 76 0.15 -0.09 25.82
C ILE A 76 1.15 0.71 24.97
N GLU A 77 2.22 1.22 25.58
CA GLU A 77 3.25 1.98 24.86
C GLU A 77 4.02 1.10 23.87
N LEU A 78 4.41 -0.12 24.26
CA LEU A 78 5.06 -1.08 23.36
C LEU A 78 4.16 -1.49 22.20
N ALA A 79 2.87 -1.74 22.47
CA ALA A 79 1.89 -2.09 21.45
C ALA A 79 1.65 -0.96 20.43
N ARG A 80 1.66 0.31 20.90
CA ARG A 80 1.52 1.51 20.06
C ARG A 80 2.80 1.91 19.34
N TRP A 81 3.95 1.55 19.88
CA TRP A 81 5.25 1.87 19.30
C TRP A 81 5.51 1.10 18.01
N ALA A 82 5.01 -0.14 17.90
CA ALA A 82 5.27 -1.02 16.77
C ALA A 82 4.51 -0.59 15.49
N ASP A 83 5.21 -0.56 14.36
CA ASP A 83 4.58 -0.47 13.02
C ASP A 83 4.18 -1.86 12.49
N GLU A 84 4.82 -2.92 12.99
CA GLU A 84 4.48 -4.32 12.74
C GLU A 84 4.93 -5.18 13.93
N VAL A 85 4.14 -6.22 14.24
CA VAL A 85 4.47 -7.24 15.25
C VAL A 85 4.78 -8.56 14.57
N LEU A 86 5.94 -9.15 14.90
CA LEU A 86 6.35 -10.48 14.48
C LEU A 86 6.40 -11.43 15.67
N VAL A 87 5.68 -12.55 15.62
CA VAL A 87 5.84 -13.65 16.58
C VAL A 87 6.71 -14.75 15.96
N ALA A 88 7.95 -14.92 16.44
CA ALA A 88 8.91 -15.85 15.86
C ALA A 88 9.90 -16.43 16.92
N PRO A 89 9.88 -17.75 17.18
CA PRO A 89 8.85 -18.70 16.73
C PRO A 89 7.48 -18.39 17.35
N ALA A 90 6.42 -18.81 16.67
CA ALA A 90 5.08 -18.95 17.23
C ALA A 90 4.78 -20.41 17.55
N SER A 91 4.78 -20.77 18.84
CA SER A 91 4.46 -22.12 19.31
C SER A 91 2.97 -22.43 19.16
N ALA A 92 2.60 -23.71 19.20
CA ALA A 92 1.19 -24.11 19.15
C ALA A 92 0.36 -23.51 20.30
N ASP A 93 0.94 -23.44 21.50
CA ASP A 93 0.34 -22.79 22.66
C ASP A 93 0.06 -21.31 22.40
N PHE A 94 1.05 -20.57 21.88
CA PHE A 94 0.89 -19.15 21.63
C PHE A 94 -0.13 -18.88 20.51
N LEU A 95 -0.16 -19.70 19.46
CA LEU A 95 -1.18 -19.62 18.41
C LEU A 95 -2.59 -19.85 18.98
N ALA A 96 -2.76 -20.81 19.90
CA ALA A 96 -4.04 -21.05 20.55
C ALA A 96 -4.47 -19.85 21.40
N ARG A 97 -3.55 -19.30 22.21
CA ARG A 97 -3.84 -18.10 23.02
C ARG A 97 -4.23 -16.91 22.16
N LEU A 98 -3.50 -16.67 21.06
CA LEU A 98 -3.81 -15.60 20.12
C LEU A 98 -5.17 -15.82 19.43
N ALA A 99 -5.47 -17.04 18.99
CA ALA A 99 -6.72 -17.37 18.33
C ALA A 99 -7.94 -17.18 19.25
N HIS A 100 -7.78 -17.40 20.56
CA HIS A 100 -8.85 -17.28 21.54
C HIS A 100 -8.83 -15.95 22.33
N GLY A 101 -7.90 -15.04 22.04
CA GLY A 101 -7.81 -13.74 22.72
C GLY A 101 -7.39 -13.83 24.19
N LEU A 102 -6.59 -14.84 24.55
CA LEU A 102 -6.08 -15.02 25.90
C LEU A 102 -4.86 -14.12 26.12
N ALA A 103 -4.92 -13.23 27.11
CA ALA A 103 -3.91 -12.20 27.41
C ALA A 103 -3.30 -12.42 28.81
N GLY A 104 -2.63 -13.55 28.99
CA GLY A 104 -2.10 -14.00 30.29
C GLY A 104 -0.65 -13.60 30.59
N ASP A 105 0.07 -13.05 29.61
CA ASP A 105 1.44 -12.56 29.74
C ASP A 105 1.66 -11.32 28.87
N LEU A 106 2.82 -10.66 29.00
CA LEU A 106 3.13 -9.44 28.24
C LEU A 106 2.97 -9.67 26.73
N ALA A 107 3.53 -10.75 26.21
CA ALA A 107 3.52 -11.08 24.79
C ALA A 107 2.09 -11.20 24.21
N SER A 108 1.23 -11.96 24.88
CA SER A 108 -0.15 -12.18 24.44
C SER A 108 -1.04 -10.95 24.64
N THR A 109 -0.86 -10.20 25.74
CA THR A 109 -1.53 -8.92 25.97
C THR A 109 -1.19 -7.88 24.90
N LEU A 110 0.10 -7.78 24.51
CA LEU A 110 0.55 -6.88 23.46
C LEU A 110 -0.08 -7.21 22.10
N CYS A 111 -0.12 -8.50 21.75
CA CYS A 111 -0.73 -8.93 20.49
C CYS A 111 -2.24 -8.67 20.44
N LEU A 112 -2.92 -8.69 21.59
CA LEU A 112 -4.34 -8.35 21.68
C LEU A 112 -4.58 -6.83 21.63
N ALA A 113 -3.67 -6.04 22.19
CA ALA A 113 -3.82 -4.59 22.36
C ALA A 113 -3.22 -3.73 21.23
N THR A 114 -2.59 -4.33 20.21
CA THR A 114 -1.95 -3.61 19.11
C THR A 114 -2.91 -3.36 17.93
N ALA A 115 -2.75 -2.21 17.27
CA ALA A 115 -3.38 -1.92 15.98
C ALA A 115 -2.44 -2.22 14.79
N ALA A 116 -1.18 -2.58 15.07
CA ALA A 116 -0.21 -2.90 14.04
C ALA A 116 -0.52 -4.26 13.39
N PRO A 117 -0.19 -4.46 12.11
CA PRO A 117 -0.28 -5.77 11.47
C PRO A 117 0.49 -6.82 12.27
N LEU A 118 -0.13 -7.99 12.43
CA LEU A 118 0.45 -9.11 13.15
C LEU A 118 0.87 -10.21 12.17
N THR A 119 2.14 -10.58 12.22
CA THR A 119 2.73 -11.67 11.45
C THR A 119 3.26 -12.75 12.40
N VAL A 120 3.01 -14.02 12.11
CA VAL A 120 3.50 -15.15 12.91
C VAL A 120 4.33 -16.11 12.05
N ALA A 121 5.40 -16.64 12.63
CA ALA A 121 6.25 -17.67 12.05
C ALA A 121 6.15 -18.97 12.87
N PRO A 122 5.22 -19.88 12.52
CA PRO A 122 4.96 -21.07 13.33
C PRO A 122 6.17 -22.00 13.44
N ALA A 123 6.35 -22.62 14.60
CA ALA A 123 7.38 -23.64 14.82
C ALA A 123 6.91 -24.69 15.83
N MET A 124 6.77 -25.94 15.40
CA MET A 124 6.33 -27.06 16.24
C MET A 124 6.61 -28.40 15.57
N ASN A 125 6.46 -29.50 16.32
CA ASN A 125 6.51 -30.84 15.74
C ASN A 125 5.39 -31.03 14.69
N ARG A 126 5.64 -31.89 13.69
CA ARG A 126 4.68 -32.21 12.63
C ARG A 126 3.29 -32.60 13.14
N LEU A 127 3.21 -33.49 14.13
CA LEU A 127 1.94 -33.95 14.69
C LEU A 127 1.18 -32.81 15.38
N MET A 128 1.91 -31.89 16.01
CA MET A 128 1.30 -30.68 16.59
C MET A 128 0.78 -29.74 15.50
N TRP A 129 1.50 -29.61 14.39
CA TRP A 129 1.06 -28.79 13.24
C TRP A 129 -0.16 -29.37 12.55
N ASP A 130 -0.18 -30.69 12.32
CA ASP A 130 -1.26 -31.42 11.67
C ASP A 130 -2.48 -31.60 12.58
N ASN A 131 -2.35 -31.31 13.89
CA ASN A 131 -3.45 -31.42 14.85
C ASN A 131 -4.62 -30.50 14.48
N ALA A 132 -5.85 -31.03 14.54
CA ALA A 132 -7.06 -30.31 14.18
C ALA A 132 -7.25 -28.98 14.93
N ALA A 133 -6.88 -28.92 16.22
CA ALA A 133 -6.97 -27.69 17.01
C ALA A 133 -6.00 -26.62 16.48
N THR A 134 -4.75 -26.99 16.20
CA THR A 134 -3.76 -26.07 15.61
C THR A 134 -4.21 -25.58 14.24
N ARG A 135 -4.69 -26.47 13.38
CA ARG A 135 -5.20 -26.12 12.05
C ARG A 135 -6.39 -25.16 12.12
N ALA A 136 -7.32 -25.38 13.04
CA ALA A 136 -8.45 -24.49 13.27
C ALA A 136 -8.00 -23.12 13.78
N ASN A 137 -7.05 -23.07 14.71
CA ASN A 137 -6.49 -21.82 15.22
C ASN A 137 -5.78 -21.01 14.13
N VAL A 138 -4.96 -21.67 13.30
CA VAL A 138 -4.29 -21.03 12.15
C VAL A 138 -5.31 -20.46 11.17
N ALA A 139 -6.36 -21.21 10.84
CA ALA A 139 -7.43 -20.75 9.94
C ALA A 139 -8.18 -19.53 10.53
N LEU A 140 -8.50 -19.56 11.83
CA LEU A 140 -9.16 -18.46 12.52
C LEU A 140 -8.29 -17.20 12.55
N LEU A 141 -6.99 -17.35 12.82
CA LEU A 141 -6.03 -16.24 12.80
C LEU A 141 -5.90 -15.62 11.39
N ALA A 142 -5.81 -16.46 10.37
CA ALA A 142 -5.76 -15.99 8.98
C ALA A 142 -7.04 -15.22 8.59
N ALA A 143 -8.22 -15.70 8.99
CA ALA A 143 -9.49 -15.00 8.77
C ALA A 143 -9.57 -13.64 9.49
N ARG A 144 -8.82 -13.46 10.58
CA ARG A 144 -8.68 -12.20 11.31
C ARG A 144 -7.57 -11.28 10.78
N GLY A 145 -6.96 -11.64 9.64
CA GLY A 145 -5.93 -10.83 9.00
C GLY A 145 -4.52 -11.03 9.57
N VAL A 146 -4.29 -12.05 10.41
CA VAL A 146 -2.94 -12.39 10.88
C VAL A 146 -2.18 -13.08 9.75
N ARG A 147 -1.01 -12.53 9.39
CA ARG A 147 -0.15 -13.07 8.33
C ARG A 147 0.66 -14.26 8.85
N MET A 148 0.78 -15.30 8.02
CA MET A 148 1.55 -16.51 8.33
C MET A 148 2.81 -16.56 7.45
N ILE A 149 3.96 -16.86 8.05
CA ILE A 149 5.21 -17.19 7.33
C ILE A 149 5.64 -18.60 7.71
N GLY A 150 5.56 -19.52 6.76
CA GLY A 150 5.77 -20.94 7.01
C GLY A 150 4.60 -21.59 7.78
N PRO A 151 4.85 -22.70 8.50
CA PRO A 151 6.12 -23.40 8.64
C PRO A 151 6.51 -24.14 7.34
N GLU A 152 7.80 -24.43 7.20
CA GLU A 152 8.35 -25.24 6.12
C GLU A 152 8.27 -26.74 6.44
N ALA A 153 8.35 -27.55 5.39
CA ALA A 153 8.61 -28.98 5.51
C ALA A 153 10.12 -29.26 5.59
N GLY A 154 10.52 -30.20 6.45
CA GLY A 154 11.88 -30.72 6.49
C GLY A 154 12.16 -31.52 7.76
N GLU A 155 13.43 -31.84 7.98
CA GLU A 155 13.89 -32.49 9.21
C GLU A 155 13.65 -31.60 10.43
N GLN A 156 13.13 -32.20 11.49
CA GLN A 156 12.80 -31.55 12.75
C GLN A 156 13.76 -32.03 13.84
N ALA A 157 13.88 -31.27 14.94
CA ALA A 157 14.78 -31.60 16.04
C ALA A 157 14.49 -32.96 16.71
N CYS A 158 13.28 -33.50 16.53
CA CYS A 158 12.87 -34.82 17.00
C CYS A 158 13.22 -35.98 16.04
N GLY A 159 13.81 -35.70 14.88
CA GLY A 159 14.17 -36.70 13.86
C GLY A 159 13.07 -37.01 12.83
N GLU A 160 11.88 -36.42 12.95
CA GLU A 160 10.80 -36.56 11.97
C GLU A 160 10.98 -35.62 10.76
N VAL A 161 10.38 -36.00 9.62
CA VAL A 161 10.33 -35.17 8.40
C VAL A 161 8.88 -34.77 8.09
N GLY A 162 8.67 -33.47 7.96
CA GLY A 162 7.37 -32.92 7.54
C GLY A 162 7.18 -31.45 7.92
N PRO A 163 5.98 -30.90 7.70
CA PRO A 163 5.68 -29.51 8.01
C PRO A 163 5.78 -29.23 9.51
N GLY A 164 6.19 -28.01 9.88
CA GLY A 164 6.31 -27.60 11.29
C GLY A 164 7.63 -26.91 11.62
N ARG A 165 8.63 -26.97 10.73
CA ARG A 165 9.90 -26.26 10.89
C ARG A 165 9.69 -24.77 10.65
N MET A 166 10.17 -23.92 11.55
CA MET A 166 10.15 -22.46 11.34
C MET A 166 10.92 -22.11 10.05
N SER A 167 10.33 -21.27 9.20
CA SER A 167 11.02 -20.70 8.03
C SER A 167 12.35 -20.06 8.43
N GLU A 168 13.30 -20.05 7.50
CA GLU A 168 14.62 -19.52 7.80
C GLU A 168 14.57 -18.00 8.07
N PRO A 169 15.44 -17.46 8.94
CA PRO A 169 15.46 -16.03 9.27
C PRO A 169 15.48 -15.11 8.05
N GLU A 170 16.21 -15.49 7.00
CA GLU A 170 16.26 -14.76 5.74
C GLU A 170 14.90 -14.69 5.05
N ALA A 171 14.16 -15.80 5.01
CA ALA A 171 12.83 -15.85 4.41
C ALA A 171 11.80 -15.05 5.22
N ILE A 172 11.90 -15.10 6.56
CA ILE A 172 11.03 -14.32 7.46
C ILE A 172 11.28 -12.82 7.27
N VAL A 173 12.54 -12.38 7.37
CA VAL A 173 12.89 -10.98 7.19
C VAL A 173 12.60 -10.53 5.76
N GLY A 174 12.84 -11.39 4.76
CA GLY A 174 12.45 -11.14 3.38
C GLY A 174 10.95 -10.86 3.27
N ALA A 175 10.10 -11.75 3.78
CA ALA A 175 8.65 -11.56 3.74
C ALA A 175 8.16 -10.28 4.47
N LEU A 176 8.85 -9.81 5.51
CA LEU A 176 8.48 -8.61 6.30
C LEU A 176 8.96 -7.28 5.69
N PHE A 177 10.09 -7.31 4.98
CA PHE A 177 10.79 -6.11 4.51
C PHE A 177 10.83 -6.01 2.99
N ASP A 178 10.78 -7.14 2.29
CA ASP A 178 10.53 -7.16 0.86
C ASP A 178 9.05 -6.82 0.67
N ALA A 179 8.78 -5.83 -0.18
CA ALA A 179 7.43 -5.66 -0.70
C ALA A 179 6.99 -7.01 -1.31
N LEU A 180 5.68 -7.26 -1.39
CA LEU A 180 5.14 -8.30 -2.28
C LEU A 180 5.95 -8.28 -3.59
N PRO A 181 6.37 -9.46 -4.10
CA PRO A 181 7.44 -9.55 -5.10
C PRO A 181 7.26 -8.49 -6.17
N ALA A 182 8.34 -7.76 -6.45
CA ALA A 182 8.39 -6.76 -7.51
C ALA A 182 7.80 -7.39 -8.79
N GLY A 183 6.56 -7.04 -9.11
CA GLY A 183 5.82 -7.83 -10.07
C GLY A 183 4.31 -8.01 -9.90
N GLY A 184 3.62 -7.21 -9.08
CA GLY A 184 2.16 -7.19 -9.06
C GLY A 184 1.54 -7.03 -10.47
N LEU A 185 2.31 -6.42 -11.39
CA LEU A 185 1.91 -6.11 -12.75
C LEU A 185 2.87 -6.68 -13.81
N VAL A 186 3.70 -7.70 -13.51
CA VAL A 186 4.58 -8.29 -14.54
C VAL A 186 3.76 -8.74 -15.75
N GLY A 187 4.22 -8.34 -16.93
CA GLY A 187 3.60 -8.73 -18.20
C GLY A 187 2.36 -7.92 -18.56
N LEU A 188 1.83 -7.13 -17.63
CA LEU A 188 0.69 -6.25 -17.87
C LEU A 188 1.14 -4.92 -18.48
N ARG A 189 0.22 -4.32 -19.22
CA ARG A 189 0.35 -3.03 -19.84
C ARG A 189 -0.56 -2.03 -19.17
N VAL A 190 0.01 -0.94 -18.67
CA VAL A 190 -0.72 0.09 -17.90
C VAL A 190 -0.66 1.41 -18.62
N LEU A 191 -1.82 1.97 -18.96
CA LEU A 191 -1.95 3.30 -19.53
C LEU A 191 -2.38 4.29 -18.43
N ILE A 192 -1.64 5.39 -18.29
CA ILE A 192 -1.86 6.37 -17.22
C ILE A 192 -1.98 7.76 -17.82
N THR A 193 -2.96 8.56 -17.39
CA THR A 193 -2.96 10.01 -17.66
C THR A 193 -2.47 10.78 -16.44
N ALA A 194 -1.66 11.83 -16.64
CA ALA A 194 -1.20 12.69 -15.56
C ALA A 194 -1.06 14.17 -15.99
N GLY A 195 -0.96 15.05 -14.98
CA GLY A 195 -0.82 16.49 -15.20
C GLY A 195 -2.14 17.20 -15.53
N PRO A 196 -2.12 18.54 -15.64
CA PRO A 196 -3.27 19.32 -16.08
C PRO A 196 -3.38 19.36 -17.61
N THR A 197 -4.53 19.73 -18.16
CA THR A 197 -4.64 20.19 -19.56
C THR A 197 -4.70 21.72 -19.61
N GLN A 198 -4.29 22.30 -20.73
CA GLN A 198 -4.28 23.74 -20.98
C GLN A 198 -5.13 24.05 -22.21
N GLU A 199 -6.31 24.62 -21.98
CA GLU A 199 -7.27 24.95 -23.04
C GLU A 199 -7.02 26.39 -23.52
N PRO A 200 -6.51 26.59 -24.75
CA PRO A 200 -6.09 27.91 -25.22
C PRO A 200 -7.28 28.86 -25.35
N ILE A 201 -7.15 30.07 -24.81
CA ILE A 201 -8.05 31.20 -25.07
C ILE A 201 -7.55 31.97 -26.30
N ASP A 202 -6.26 32.24 -26.31
CA ASP A 202 -5.49 32.86 -27.39
C ASP A 202 -4.06 32.29 -27.36
N PRO A 203 -3.12 32.68 -28.27
CA PRO A 203 -1.77 32.12 -28.27
C PRO A 203 -0.92 32.42 -27.01
N VAL A 204 -1.42 33.23 -26.08
CA VAL A 204 -0.70 33.67 -24.87
C VAL A 204 -1.39 33.18 -23.59
N ARG A 205 -2.69 32.91 -23.62
CA ARG A 205 -3.51 32.62 -22.45
C ARG A 205 -4.24 31.30 -22.61
N PHE A 206 -4.42 30.58 -21.51
CA PHE A 206 -5.16 29.33 -21.46
C PHE A 206 -5.92 29.18 -20.14
N ILE A 207 -6.88 28.26 -20.11
CA ILE A 207 -7.59 27.78 -18.93
C ILE A 207 -6.95 26.46 -18.49
N THR A 208 -6.69 26.29 -17.19
CA THR A 208 -6.09 25.05 -16.66
C THR A 208 -6.53 24.79 -15.22
N ASN A 209 -6.41 23.54 -14.81
CA ASN A 209 -6.62 23.10 -13.43
C ASN A 209 -5.30 23.17 -12.63
N ARG A 210 -5.40 23.40 -11.30
CA ARG A 210 -4.24 23.50 -10.40
C ARG A 210 -3.63 22.13 -10.08
N SER A 211 -3.12 21.43 -11.07
CA SER A 211 -2.45 20.13 -10.88
C SER A 211 -0.96 20.22 -11.15
N SER A 212 -0.15 19.71 -10.21
CA SER A 212 1.30 19.55 -10.40
C SER A 212 1.67 18.28 -11.16
N GLY A 213 0.72 17.36 -11.38
CA GLY A 213 0.97 16.05 -11.99
C GLY A 213 1.74 15.05 -11.12
N LYS A 214 2.26 15.47 -9.96
CA LYS A 214 3.11 14.65 -9.07
C LYS A 214 2.50 13.29 -8.72
N MET A 215 1.18 13.25 -8.46
CA MET A 215 0.51 11.99 -8.10
C MET A 215 0.54 10.99 -9.26
N GLY A 216 0.13 11.39 -10.46
CA GLY A 216 0.14 10.51 -11.64
C GLY A 216 1.54 10.03 -12.02
N TYR A 217 2.55 10.89 -11.89
CA TYR A 217 3.95 10.50 -12.09
C TYR A 217 4.45 9.50 -11.03
N ALA A 218 4.04 9.66 -9.77
CA ALA A 218 4.34 8.70 -8.71
C ALA A 218 3.67 7.34 -8.98
N VAL A 219 2.42 7.34 -9.45
CA VAL A 219 1.71 6.10 -9.87
C VAL A 219 2.42 5.44 -11.04
N ALA A 220 2.82 6.19 -12.07
CA ALA A 220 3.57 5.64 -13.20
C ALA A 220 4.90 5.00 -12.78
N THR A 221 5.64 5.67 -11.89
CA THR A 221 6.89 5.14 -11.33
C THR A 221 6.64 3.85 -10.54
N ALA A 222 5.58 3.83 -9.70
CA ALA A 222 5.22 2.66 -8.91
C ALA A 222 4.75 1.49 -9.78
N ALA A 223 3.99 1.74 -10.84
CA ALA A 223 3.53 0.72 -11.78
C ALA A 223 4.69 0.08 -12.55
N ALA A 224 5.65 0.89 -13.02
CA ALA A 224 6.87 0.39 -13.66
C ALA A 224 7.72 -0.44 -12.69
N ALA A 225 7.90 0.03 -11.45
CA ALA A 225 8.58 -0.71 -10.39
C ALA A 225 7.87 -2.02 -10.02
N ALA A 226 6.54 -2.09 -10.22
CA ALA A 226 5.74 -3.30 -10.07
C ALA A 226 5.77 -4.23 -11.30
N GLY A 227 6.63 -3.96 -12.29
CA GLY A 227 6.88 -4.83 -13.45
C GLY A 227 6.00 -4.57 -14.67
N ALA A 228 5.14 -3.54 -14.65
CA ALA A 228 4.30 -3.20 -15.80
C ALA A 228 5.09 -2.58 -16.95
N ARG A 229 4.59 -2.75 -18.17
CA ARG A 229 4.93 -1.87 -19.30
C ARG A 229 4.02 -0.65 -19.22
N VAL A 230 4.58 0.51 -18.92
CA VAL A 230 3.80 1.73 -18.63
C VAL A 230 3.88 2.73 -19.78
N THR A 231 2.71 3.17 -20.24
CA THR A 231 2.55 4.36 -21.10
C THR A 231 1.91 5.47 -20.28
N LEU A 232 2.54 6.65 -20.28
CA LEU A 232 2.09 7.85 -19.56
C LEU A 232 1.72 8.95 -20.56
N VAL A 233 0.43 9.26 -20.68
CA VAL A 233 -0.05 10.44 -21.41
C VAL A 233 -0.06 11.62 -20.46
N SER A 234 0.90 12.53 -20.61
CA SER A 234 1.10 13.64 -19.69
C SER A 234 0.73 14.97 -20.32
N GLY A 235 -0.12 15.72 -19.61
CA GLY A 235 -0.29 17.14 -19.82
C GLY A 235 0.96 17.96 -19.44
N PRO A 236 0.94 19.30 -19.55
CA PRO A 236 2.09 20.14 -19.28
C PRO A 236 2.52 20.11 -17.81
N THR A 237 3.73 19.60 -17.54
CA THR A 237 4.36 19.60 -16.20
C THR A 237 5.88 19.81 -16.33
N ALA A 238 6.50 20.31 -15.26
CA ALA A 238 7.96 20.43 -15.14
C ALA A 238 8.64 19.12 -14.66
N LEU A 239 7.89 18.03 -14.53
CA LEU A 239 8.40 16.76 -14.00
C LEU A 239 9.22 16.00 -15.06
N ALA A 240 10.33 15.40 -14.61
CA ALA A 240 11.14 14.51 -15.42
C ALA A 240 10.38 13.23 -15.75
N ALA A 241 10.62 12.66 -16.93
CA ALA A 241 10.05 11.37 -17.31
C ALA A 241 10.55 10.27 -16.35
N PRO A 242 9.66 9.44 -15.77
CA PRO A 242 10.08 8.31 -14.96
C PRO A 242 10.90 7.31 -15.77
N ALA A 243 11.90 6.68 -15.15
CA ALA A 243 12.69 5.65 -15.80
C ALA A 243 11.82 4.44 -16.19
N GLY A 244 12.00 3.92 -17.42
CA GLY A 244 11.26 2.75 -17.91
C GLY A 244 9.80 3.00 -18.28
N VAL A 245 9.37 4.27 -18.37
CA VAL A 245 8.01 4.67 -18.77
C VAL A 245 8.04 5.34 -20.14
N ASP A 246 7.17 4.93 -21.06
CA ASP A 246 6.97 5.62 -22.34
C ASP A 246 6.06 6.84 -22.13
N VAL A 247 6.58 8.05 -22.35
CA VAL A 247 5.86 9.30 -22.05
C VAL A 247 5.40 9.99 -23.33
N ARG A 248 4.09 10.18 -23.45
CA ARG A 248 3.43 10.93 -24.54
C ARG A 248 2.97 12.28 -24.02
N ARG A 249 3.61 13.35 -24.49
CA ARG A 249 3.28 14.72 -24.06
C ARG A 249 2.12 15.26 -24.89
N VAL A 250 1.14 15.84 -24.21
CA VAL A 250 -0.03 16.52 -24.78
C VAL A 250 -0.24 17.84 -24.04
N THR A 251 -0.99 18.74 -24.64
CA THR A 251 -1.31 20.05 -24.08
C THR A 251 -2.80 20.17 -23.75
N THR A 252 -3.68 19.79 -24.66
CA THR A 252 -5.14 19.97 -24.51
C THR A 252 -5.86 18.70 -24.09
N ALA A 253 -7.08 18.84 -23.57
CA ALA A 253 -7.97 17.72 -23.28
C ALA A 253 -8.29 16.90 -24.53
N ALA A 254 -8.43 17.54 -25.69
CA ALA A 254 -8.67 16.86 -26.97
C ALA A 254 -7.46 16.01 -27.39
N GLU A 255 -6.24 16.56 -27.31
CA GLU A 255 -5.01 15.80 -27.59
C GLU A 255 -4.83 14.62 -26.63
N MET A 256 -5.13 14.83 -25.34
CA MET A 256 -5.09 13.74 -24.35
C MET A 256 -6.11 12.65 -24.67
N TYR A 257 -7.33 13.03 -25.07
CA TYR A 257 -8.37 12.10 -25.48
C TYR A 257 -7.91 11.25 -26.67
N GLU A 258 -7.43 11.88 -27.75
CA GLU A 258 -6.95 11.16 -28.94
C GLU A 258 -5.78 10.22 -28.61
N ALA A 259 -4.80 10.69 -27.82
CA ALA A 259 -3.66 9.87 -27.41
C ALA A 259 -4.08 8.65 -26.58
N VAL A 260 -5.06 8.79 -25.68
CA VAL A 260 -5.58 7.66 -24.90
C VAL A 260 -6.35 6.70 -25.79
N MET A 261 -7.27 7.19 -26.62
CA MET A 261 -8.14 6.33 -27.43
C MET A 261 -7.37 5.55 -28.50
N ALA A 262 -6.25 6.09 -28.99
CA ALA A 262 -5.36 5.41 -29.92
C ALA A 262 -4.70 4.15 -29.33
N GLU A 263 -4.46 4.10 -28.02
CA GLU A 263 -3.65 3.02 -27.41
C GLU A 263 -4.39 2.16 -26.38
N VAL A 264 -5.47 2.67 -25.78
CA VAL A 264 -6.15 2.02 -24.64
C VAL A 264 -6.64 0.62 -24.95
N ALA A 265 -6.99 0.35 -26.21
CA ALA A 265 -7.49 -0.95 -26.68
C ALA A 265 -6.54 -2.12 -26.39
N ALA A 266 -5.24 -1.83 -26.31
CA ALA A 266 -4.24 -2.86 -26.18
C ALA A 266 -3.69 -2.97 -24.73
N HIS A 267 -4.13 -2.09 -23.82
CA HIS A 267 -3.70 -2.06 -22.41
C HIS A 267 -4.63 -2.86 -21.50
N ASP A 268 -4.08 -3.40 -20.41
CA ASP A 268 -4.85 -4.20 -19.44
C ASP A 268 -5.50 -3.32 -18.37
N ILE A 269 -4.84 -2.22 -18.02
CA ILE A 269 -5.25 -1.29 -16.95
C ILE A 269 -5.16 0.14 -17.45
N PHE A 270 -6.20 0.94 -17.16
CA PHE A 270 -6.22 2.38 -17.41
C PHE A 270 -6.40 3.16 -16.10
N ILE A 271 -5.47 4.06 -15.80
CA ILE A 271 -5.50 4.90 -14.59
C ILE A 271 -5.63 6.38 -14.99
N ALA A 272 -6.81 6.95 -14.77
CA ALA A 272 -7.11 8.33 -15.08
C ALA A 272 -6.78 9.25 -13.89
N SER A 273 -5.54 9.74 -13.82
CA SER A 273 -5.07 10.63 -12.75
C SER A 273 -4.77 12.06 -13.19
N ALA A 274 -4.97 12.38 -14.48
CA ALA A 274 -4.85 13.74 -14.99
C ALA A 274 -5.98 14.64 -14.49
N ALA A 275 -5.66 15.92 -14.27
CA ALA A 275 -6.65 16.95 -14.00
C ALA A 275 -7.09 17.59 -15.33
N VAL A 276 -7.89 16.84 -16.10
CA VAL A 276 -8.44 17.27 -17.38
C VAL A 276 -9.42 18.42 -17.17
N ALA A 277 -9.34 19.46 -17.98
CA ALA A 277 -10.30 20.56 -17.93
C ALA A 277 -11.69 20.09 -18.38
N ASP A 278 -12.74 20.38 -17.60
CA ASP A 278 -14.13 20.02 -17.94
C ASP A 278 -14.70 20.87 -19.09
N TYR A 279 -14.13 22.06 -19.30
CA TYR A 279 -14.56 23.03 -20.30
C TYR A 279 -13.37 23.59 -21.08
N ARG A 280 -13.61 23.94 -22.35
CA ARG A 280 -12.68 24.63 -23.24
C ARG A 280 -13.33 25.87 -23.86
N PRO A 281 -12.57 26.90 -24.27
CA PRO A 281 -13.11 27.98 -25.09
C PRO A 281 -13.74 27.43 -26.37
N GLU A 282 -14.96 27.88 -26.68
CA GLU A 282 -15.71 27.40 -27.85
C GLU A 282 -15.04 27.83 -29.17
N ALA A 283 -14.51 29.06 -29.20
CA ALA A 283 -13.80 29.64 -30.35
C ALA A 283 -12.48 30.29 -29.88
N PRO A 284 -11.38 29.51 -29.74
CA PRO A 284 -10.08 30.07 -29.36
C PRO A 284 -9.57 31.06 -30.42
N ALA A 285 -9.06 32.21 -29.98
CA ALA A 285 -8.55 33.23 -30.89
C ALA A 285 -7.19 32.83 -31.48
N THR A 286 -6.97 33.09 -32.77
CA THR A 286 -5.67 32.85 -33.43
C THR A 286 -4.65 33.95 -33.16
N GLN A 287 -5.08 35.08 -32.59
CA GLN A 287 -4.24 36.22 -32.24
C GLN A 287 -4.51 36.64 -30.79
N LYS A 288 -3.49 37.22 -30.13
CA LYS A 288 -3.62 37.75 -28.77
C LYS A 288 -4.78 38.74 -28.69
N MET A 289 -5.76 38.45 -27.83
CA MET A 289 -6.91 39.34 -27.64
C MET A 289 -6.45 40.65 -27.00
N LYS A 290 -6.64 41.77 -27.70
CA LYS A 290 -6.30 43.12 -27.24
C LYS A 290 -7.31 43.61 -26.21
N LYS A 291 -6.84 44.43 -25.26
CA LYS A 291 -7.73 45.10 -24.28
C LYS A 291 -8.56 46.16 -25.02
N ALA A 292 -9.84 45.88 -25.23
CA ALA A 292 -10.75 46.74 -26.00
C ALA A 292 -11.61 47.68 -25.12
N GLY A 293 -11.22 47.94 -23.87
CA GLY A 293 -11.94 48.83 -22.94
C GLY A 293 -13.21 48.24 -22.31
N ALA A 294 -13.83 47.22 -22.92
CA ALA A 294 -14.96 46.46 -22.38
C ALA A 294 -14.51 45.21 -21.60
N ALA A 295 -15.45 44.62 -20.85
CA ALA A 295 -15.25 43.32 -20.19
C ALA A 295 -15.04 42.20 -21.22
N LEU A 296 -14.12 41.28 -20.92
CA LEU A 296 -13.88 40.09 -21.75
C LEU A 296 -14.87 38.99 -21.37
N THR A 297 -15.64 38.51 -22.34
CA THR A 297 -16.53 37.35 -22.17
C THR A 297 -15.94 36.16 -22.92
N LEU A 298 -15.88 35.00 -22.26
CA LEU A 298 -15.46 33.74 -22.86
C LEU A 298 -16.64 32.76 -22.86
N THR A 299 -17.04 32.30 -24.04
CA THR A 299 -18.00 31.20 -24.17
C THR A 299 -17.26 29.88 -24.07
N LEU A 300 -17.71 28.99 -23.20
CA LEU A 300 -17.08 27.71 -22.93
C LEU A 300 -17.97 26.56 -23.39
N ALA A 301 -17.35 25.55 -24.00
CA ALA A 301 -17.98 24.29 -24.39
C ALA A 301 -17.39 23.13 -23.58
N PRO A 302 -18.17 22.08 -23.26
CA PRO A 302 -17.66 20.93 -22.50
C PRO A 302 -16.59 20.16 -23.29
N THR A 303 -15.62 19.58 -22.58
CA THR A 303 -14.65 18.64 -23.14
C THR A 303 -15.21 17.21 -23.17
N GLN A 304 -14.46 16.29 -23.79
CA GLN A 304 -14.82 14.88 -23.80
C GLN A 304 -14.36 14.19 -22.51
N ASP A 305 -15.23 13.42 -21.87
CA ASP A 305 -14.89 12.64 -20.67
C ASP A 305 -14.12 11.38 -21.05
N ILE A 306 -12.78 11.47 -21.03
CA ILE A 306 -11.86 10.39 -21.39
C ILE A 306 -12.15 9.12 -20.59
N LEU A 307 -12.33 9.24 -19.28
CA LEU A 307 -12.53 8.08 -18.40
C LEU A 307 -13.84 7.37 -18.71
N ARG A 308 -14.93 8.13 -18.92
CA ARG A 308 -16.21 7.56 -19.33
C ARG A 308 -16.12 6.91 -20.71
N ALA A 309 -15.42 7.54 -21.67
CA ALA A 309 -15.25 7.00 -23.01
C ALA A 309 -14.45 5.68 -23.00
N VAL A 310 -13.42 5.56 -22.15
CA VAL A 310 -12.67 4.31 -21.97
C VAL A 310 -13.52 3.23 -21.31
N ALA A 311 -14.25 3.56 -20.25
CA ALA A 311 -15.09 2.61 -19.54
C ALA A 311 -16.28 2.10 -20.38
N ALA A 312 -16.78 2.91 -21.31
CA ALA A 312 -17.88 2.57 -22.20
C ALA A 312 -17.49 1.73 -23.43
N ARG A 313 -16.21 1.33 -23.56
CA ARG A 313 -15.77 0.44 -24.64
C ARG A 313 -16.43 -0.93 -24.51
N GLU A 314 -16.55 -1.64 -25.62
CA GLU A 314 -17.07 -3.03 -25.64
C GLU A 314 -16.21 -3.96 -24.77
N VAL A 315 -14.89 -3.81 -24.86
CA VAL A 315 -13.92 -4.47 -23.97
C VAL A 315 -13.09 -3.38 -23.29
N PRO A 316 -13.53 -2.89 -22.12
CA PRO A 316 -12.78 -1.88 -21.38
C PRO A 316 -11.62 -2.55 -20.61
N PRO A 317 -10.45 -1.88 -20.49
CA PRO A 317 -9.42 -2.29 -19.55
C PRO A 317 -9.95 -2.20 -18.11
N PHE A 318 -9.18 -2.66 -17.13
CA PHE A 318 -9.50 -2.37 -15.74
C PHE A 318 -9.32 -0.86 -15.48
N THR A 319 -10.42 -0.18 -15.18
CA THR A 319 -10.52 1.28 -15.10
C THR A 319 -10.41 1.79 -13.67
N VAL A 320 -9.45 2.69 -13.46
CA VAL A 320 -9.22 3.35 -12.18
C VAL A 320 -9.36 4.85 -12.36
N GLY A 321 -10.38 5.44 -11.74
CA GLY A 321 -10.58 6.90 -11.71
C GLY A 321 -9.88 7.57 -10.54
N PHE A 322 -9.60 8.87 -10.67
CA PHE A 322 -9.29 9.74 -9.54
C PHE A 322 -10.41 10.77 -9.33
N ALA A 323 -10.73 11.06 -8.07
CA ALA A 323 -11.67 12.09 -7.68
C ALA A 323 -11.03 13.03 -6.67
N ALA A 324 -11.04 14.32 -6.98
CA ALA A 324 -10.63 15.37 -6.07
C ALA A 324 -11.90 16.10 -5.63
N GLU A 325 -12.27 15.97 -4.37
CA GLU A 325 -13.53 16.48 -3.82
C GLU A 325 -13.25 17.50 -2.71
N THR A 326 -14.04 18.57 -2.63
CA THR A 326 -13.91 19.59 -1.57
C THR A 326 -14.78 19.29 -0.35
N GLU A 327 -15.78 18.42 -0.52
CA GLU A 327 -16.75 18.00 0.49
C GLU A 327 -17.34 16.65 0.07
N HIS A 328 -17.98 15.93 1.00
CA HIS A 328 -18.71 14.68 0.72
C HIS A 328 -17.92 13.64 -0.11
N VAL A 329 -16.61 13.53 0.15
CA VAL A 329 -15.64 12.77 -0.66
C VAL A 329 -16.14 11.36 -1.02
N LEU A 330 -16.63 10.62 -0.01
CA LEU A 330 -17.08 9.23 -0.16
C LEU A 330 -18.34 9.10 -1.02
N GLU A 331 -19.35 9.94 -0.78
CA GLU A 331 -20.62 9.90 -1.51
C GLU A 331 -20.40 10.28 -2.98
N ASN A 332 -19.65 11.34 -3.24
CA ASN A 332 -19.31 11.79 -4.59
C ASN A 332 -18.48 10.74 -5.34
N ALA A 333 -17.50 10.13 -4.66
CA ALA A 333 -16.67 9.08 -5.26
C ALA A 333 -17.49 7.84 -5.62
N ARG A 334 -18.38 7.37 -4.74
CA ARG A 334 -19.30 6.26 -5.04
C ARG A 334 -20.22 6.58 -6.21
N SER A 335 -20.76 7.79 -6.26
CA SER A 335 -21.62 8.24 -7.35
C SER A 335 -20.87 8.24 -8.70
N LYS A 336 -19.61 8.71 -8.71
CA LYS A 336 -18.73 8.68 -9.90
C LYS A 336 -18.34 7.26 -10.31
N LEU A 337 -18.05 6.37 -9.36
CA LEU A 337 -17.75 4.96 -9.61
C LEU A 337 -18.88 4.29 -10.39
N THR A 338 -20.12 4.39 -9.88
CA THR A 338 -21.31 3.80 -10.50
C THR A 338 -21.67 4.51 -11.80
N GLY A 339 -21.72 5.85 -11.79
CA GLY A 339 -22.15 6.66 -12.93
C GLY A 339 -21.26 6.54 -14.16
N LYS A 340 -19.98 6.21 -13.98
CA LYS A 340 -19.03 5.94 -15.08
C LYS A 340 -18.71 4.46 -15.27
N SER A 341 -19.35 3.56 -14.51
CA SER A 341 -19.13 2.11 -14.56
C SER A 341 -17.66 1.72 -14.41
N LEU A 342 -17.00 2.29 -13.40
CA LEU A 342 -15.58 2.05 -13.13
C LEU A 342 -15.36 0.80 -12.28
N ASP A 343 -14.20 0.17 -12.44
CA ASP A 343 -13.77 -0.93 -11.57
C ASP A 343 -13.29 -0.41 -10.21
N MET A 344 -12.68 0.78 -10.18
CA MET A 344 -12.14 1.41 -8.98
C MET A 344 -12.08 2.94 -9.09
N ILE A 345 -12.16 3.64 -7.96
CA ILE A 345 -11.92 5.08 -7.86
C ILE A 345 -11.08 5.40 -6.63
N ALA A 346 -10.07 6.26 -6.80
CA ALA A 346 -9.25 6.79 -5.72
C ALA A 346 -9.63 8.25 -5.47
N ALA A 347 -10.18 8.55 -4.29
CA ALA A 347 -10.68 9.87 -3.94
C ALA A 347 -9.82 10.52 -2.86
N ASN A 348 -9.56 11.81 -2.99
CA ASN A 348 -8.94 12.62 -1.94
C ASN A 348 -9.70 13.92 -1.72
N GLU A 349 -9.66 14.39 -0.48
CA GLU A 349 -10.11 15.73 -0.15
C GLU A 349 -9.10 16.78 -0.66
N VAL A 350 -9.59 17.79 -1.36
CA VAL A 350 -8.80 18.89 -1.91
C VAL A 350 -9.39 20.23 -1.50
N GLY A 351 -8.52 21.17 -1.11
CA GLY A 351 -8.96 22.46 -0.55
C GLY A 351 -8.26 22.76 0.77
N ALA A 352 -8.35 24.01 1.25
CA ALA A 352 -7.75 24.45 2.52
C ALA A 352 -6.24 24.13 2.69
N GLY A 353 -5.47 24.05 1.60
CA GLY A 353 -4.03 23.71 1.62
C GLY A 353 -3.72 22.20 1.49
N MET A 354 -4.73 21.35 1.31
CA MET A 354 -4.58 19.91 1.13
C MET A 354 -4.77 19.45 -0.33
N GLY A 355 -4.03 18.41 -0.73
CA GLY A 355 -4.19 17.67 -1.99
C GLY A 355 -3.47 18.24 -3.23
N PHE A 356 -3.67 19.53 -3.54
CA PHE A 356 -2.99 20.19 -4.65
C PHE A 356 -1.68 20.84 -4.19
N ASP A 357 -0.60 20.54 -4.90
CA ASP A 357 0.76 21.03 -4.66
C ASP A 357 1.48 20.59 -3.35
N SER A 358 0.85 19.74 -2.53
CA SER A 358 1.52 19.05 -1.41
C SER A 358 2.36 17.84 -1.87
N ASP A 359 3.39 17.48 -1.11
CA ASP A 359 4.17 16.23 -1.30
C ASP A 359 3.54 15.01 -0.60
N GLU A 360 2.57 15.26 0.28
CA GLU A 360 1.76 14.25 0.96
C GLU A 360 0.38 14.13 0.33
N ASN A 361 -0.22 12.96 0.49
CA ASN A 361 -1.60 12.69 0.08
C ASN A 361 -2.23 11.63 0.99
N GLU A 362 -3.55 11.57 0.95
CA GLU A 362 -4.38 10.51 1.53
C GLU A 362 -5.42 10.13 0.48
N LEU A 363 -5.68 8.84 0.29
CA LEU A 363 -6.65 8.37 -0.69
C LEU A 363 -7.64 7.41 -0.03
N HIS A 364 -8.94 7.72 -0.16
CA HIS A 364 -9.98 6.72 0.03
C HIS A 364 -10.19 6.00 -1.30
N VAL A 365 -9.85 4.71 -1.35
CA VAL A 365 -9.97 3.91 -2.57
C VAL A 365 -11.21 3.05 -2.46
N ILE A 366 -12.10 3.12 -3.46
CA ILE A 366 -13.42 2.50 -3.45
C ILE A 366 -13.58 1.66 -4.72
N TRP A 367 -14.24 0.52 -4.58
CA TRP A 367 -14.65 -0.37 -5.68
C TRP A 367 -16.05 -0.95 -5.38
N GLN A 368 -16.58 -1.81 -6.25
CA GLN A 368 -18.00 -2.23 -6.22
C GLN A 368 -18.45 -2.83 -4.87
N ASP A 369 -17.62 -3.68 -4.26
CA ASP A 369 -17.93 -4.46 -3.05
C ASP A 369 -17.09 -4.03 -1.84
N GLY A 370 -16.42 -2.88 -1.86
CA GLY A 370 -15.63 -2.43 -0.71
C GLY A 370 -14.88 -1.13 -0.90
N ASP A 371 -14.15 -0.74 0.15
CA ASP A 371 -13.28 0.42 0.16
C ASP A 371 -12.13 0.25 1.16
N THR A 372 -11.10 1.08 1.04
CA THR A 372 -10.00 1.14 1.99
C THR A 372 -9.39 2.54 2.04
N LEU A 373 -8.90 2.91 3.23
CA LEU A 373 -8.19 4.17 3.43
C LEU A 373 -6.68 3.95 3.29
N LEU A 374 -6.09 4.58 2.26
CA LEU A 374 -4.66 4.77 2.16
C LEU A 374 -4.27 6.01 2.96
N GLY A 375 -4.16 5.83 4.28
CA GLY A 375 -3.88 6.92 5.23
C GLY A 375 -2.66 7.75 4.86
N ARG A 376 -2.67 9.02 5.29
CA ARG A 376 -1.70 10.07 4.94
C ARG A 376 -0.25 9.59 4.88
N ALA A 377 0.38 9.78 3.72
CA ALA A 377 1.81 9.52 3.50
C ALA A 377 2.34 10.32 2.31
N SER A 378 3.62 10.21 2.01
CA SER A 378 4.19 10.80 0.79
C SER A 378 3.51 10.24 -0.46
N LYS A 379 3.39 11.05 -1.52
CA LYS A 379 2.80 10.63 -2.81
C LYS A 379 3.43 9.35 -3.38
N ASN A 380 4.73 9.16 -3.18
CA ASN A 380 5.43 7.93 -3.59
C ASN A 380 5.04 6.71 -2.76
N SER A 381 4.76 6.87 -1.47
CA SER A 381 4.27 5.78 -0.61
C SER A 381 2.83 5.42 -0.96
N ILE A 382 1.97 6.44 -1.10
CA ILE A 382 0.57 6.29 -1.51
C ILE A 382 0.48 5.62 -2.89
N ALA A 383 1.28 6.07 -3.86
CA ALA A 383 1.30 5.47 -5.19
C ALA A 383 1.65 3.98 -5.18
N ARG A 384 2.63 3.56 -4.36
CA ARG A 384 2.99 2.14 -4.23
C ARG A 384 1.85 1.31 -3.66
N ARG A 385 1.26 1.77 -2.55
CA ARG A 385 0.10 1.10 -1.90
C ARG A 385 -1.10 1.03 -2.85
N LEU A 386 -1.35 2.10 -3.61
CA LEU A 386 -2.41 2.14 -4.61
C LEU A 386 -2.14 1.13 -5.73
N VAL A 387 -0.92 1.07 -6.27
CA VAL A 387 -0.55 0.11 -7.33
C VAL A 387 -0.65 -1.34 -6.84
N GLU A 388 -0.23 -1.63 -5.61
CA GLU A 388 -0.39 -2.95 -4.98
C GLU A 388 -1.87 -3.34 -4.88
N LEU A 389 -2.73 -2.41 -4.46
CA LEU A 389 -4.17 -2.63 -4.39
C LEU A 389 -4.81 -2.80 -5.77
N ILE A 390 -4.43 -1.98 -6.75
CA ILE A 390 -4.88 -2.12 -8.15
C ILE A 390 -4.50 -3.50 -8.69
N ALA A 391 -3.26 -3.95 -8.49
CA ALA A 391 -2.81 -5.26 -8.93
C ALA A 391 -3.62 -6.40 -8.29
N ALA A 392 -3.89 -6.32 -6.99
CA ALA A 392 -4.71 -7.31 -6.28
C ALA A 392 -6.14 -7.35 -6.82
N ARG A 393 -6.78 -6.19 -7.02
CA ARG A 393 -8.16 -6.09 -7.52
C ARG A 393 -8.30 -6.45 -8.99
N TYR A 394 -7.33 -6.07 -9.83
CA TYR A 394 -7.26 -6.50 -11.23
C TYR A 394 -7.29 -8.03 -11.31
N ARG A 395 -6.44 -8.73 -10.55
CA ARG A 395 -6.39 -10.19 -10.54
C ARG A 395 -7.66 -10.83 -10.00
N ALA A 396 -8.33 -10.21 -9.03
CA ALA A 396 -9.59 -10.74 -8.50
C ALA A 396 -10.76 -10.65 -9.50
N VAL A 397 -10.73 -9.67 -10.41
CA VAL A 397 -11.81 -9.42 -11.37
C VAL A 397 -11.52 -10.02 -12.74
N ARG A 398 -10.25 -10.05 -13.15
CA ARG A 398 -9.80 -10.38 -14.52
C ARG A 398 -8.84 -11.57 -14.59
N GLY A 399 -8.33 -12.06 -13.47
CA GLY A 399 -7.52 -13.29 -13.37
C GLY A 399 -8.38 -14.45 -12.90
#